data_AF-A0A5C1QEQ1-F1
#
_entry.id   AF-A0A5C1QEQ1-F1
#
_cell.length_a   1.000
_cell.length_b   1.000
_cell.length_c   1.000
_cell.angle_alpha   90.00
_cell.angle_beta   90.00
_cell.angle_gamma   90.00
#
_symmetry.space_group_name_H-M   'P 1'
#
loop_
_entity.id
_entity.type
_entity.pdbx_description
1 polymer ?
#
loop_
_entity_poly.entity_id
_entity_poly.type
_entity_poly.pdbx_seq_one_letter_code
_entity_poly.pdbx_strand_id
1 'polypeptide(L)'
;MKCVLITGGERPPFYMVRELIKADYTCIADSGFDWAYENSLEFNIIVGDMDSVKKLKEFNSIDKKRFLSYLWIRMIQILYLH
;
A
#
# COMPACT_ATOMS: atom_id res chain seq x y z
N MET A 1 -5.51 10.86 18.06
CA MET A 1 -5.24 9.67 17.25
C MET A 1 -6.04 9.76 15.97
N LYS A 2 -5.37 9.99 14.85
CA LYS A 2 -5.94 10.10 13.51
C LYS A 2 -5.42 8.94 12.67
N CYS A 3 -6.33 8.21 12.05
CA CYS A 3 -6.00 7.13 11.13
C CYS A 3 -6.48 7.51 9.72
N VAL A 4 -5.68 7.20 8.71
CA VAL A 4 -6.01 7.43 7.30
C VAL A 4 -5.94 6.11 6.55
N LEU A 5 -6.98 5.82 5.77
CA LEU A 5 -7.03 4.69 4.87
C LEU A 5 -6.95 5.21 3.42
N ILE A 6 -6.01 4.70 2.65
CA ILE A 6 -5.83 5.03 1.24
C ILE A 6 -6.23 3.81 0.42
N THR A 7 -7.26 3.93 -0.39
CA THR A 7 -7.82 2.83 -1.19
C THR A 7 -7.54 3.02 -2.69
N GLY A 8 -7.84 1.98 -3.47
CA GLY A 8 -7.86 2.04 -4.92
C GLY A 8 -9.07 2.80 -5.46
N GLY A 9 -8.93 4.10 -5.69
CA GLY A 9 -9.99 4.95 -6.24
C GLY A 9 -9.42 6.09 -7.10
N GLU A 10 -10.24 7.12 -7.32
CA GLU A 10 -9.77 8.34 -7.97
C GLU A 10 -8.63 8.97 -7.15
N ARG A 11 -7.53 9.30 -7.84
CA ARG A 11 -6.29 9.76 -7.22
C ARG A 11 -6.24 11.29 -7.23
N PRO A 12 -6.59 11.99 -6.14
CA PRO A 12 -6.45 13.43 -6.11
C PRO A 12 -4.96 13.82 -6.19
N PRO A 13 -4.65 15.02 -6.71
CA PRO A 13 -3.31 15.56 -6.61
C PRO A 13 -2.84 15.62 -5.15
N PHE A 14 -1.64 15.14 -4.88
CA PHE A 14 -1.11 14.99 -3.51
C PHE A 14 -1.14 16.30 -2.70
N TYR A 15 -0.85 17.44 -3.33
CA TYR A 15 -0.85 18.74 -2.66
C TYR A 15 -2.21 19.12 -2.07
N MET A 16 -3.32 18.60 -2.62
CA MET A 16 -4.67 18.89 -2.13
C MET A 16 -4.97 18.12 -0.83
N VAL A 17 -4.38 16.93 -0.68
CA VAL A 17 -4.69 16.02 0.43
C VAL A 17 -3.59 15.94 1.47
N ARG A 18 -2.38 16.48 1.22
CA ARG A 18 -1.20 16.33 2.08
C ARG A 18 -1.42 16.62 3.58
N GLU A 19 -2.25 17.60 3.91
CA GLU A 19 -2.56 17.93 5.31
C GLU A 19 -3.59 16.96 5.91
N LEU A 20 -4.49 16.41 5.09
CA LEU A 20 -5.47 15.41 5.49
C LEU A 20 -4.81 14.05 5.76
N ILE A 21 -3.74 13.71 5.03
CA ILE A 21 -3.02 12.44 5.19
C ILE A 21 -1.94 12.48 6.29
N LYS A 22 -1.68 13.63 6.91
CA LYS A 22 -0.93 13.68 8.19
C LYS A 22 -1.76 12.97 9.26
N ALA A 23 -1.33 11.76 9.63
CA ALA A 23 -2.04 10.86 10.53
C ALA A 23 -1.03 10.16 11.44
N ASP A 24 -1.48 9.72 12.62
CA ASP A 24 -0.69 8.88 13.52
C ASP A 24 -0.52 7.46 12.95
N TYR A 25 -1.46 7.08 12.07
CA TYR A 25 -1.46 5.78 11.41
C TYR A 25 -2.02 5.88 9.99
N THR A 26 -1.32 5.28 9.04
CA THR A 26 -1.71 5.22 7.63
C THR A 26 -1.78 3.77 7.17
N CYS A 27 -2.96 3.39 6.71
CA CYS A 27 -3.26 2.09 6.13
C CYS A 27 -3.46 2.25 4.62
N ILE A 28 -2.92 1.32 3.85
CA ILE A 28 -3.09 1.26 2.41
C ILE A 28 -3.88 0.01 2.06
N ALA A 29 -4.86 0.15 1.17
CA ALA A 29 -5.60 -0.96 0.59
C ALA A 29 -5.41 -1.04 -0.92
N ASP A 30 -5.10 -2.24 -1.40
CA ASP A 30 -5.05 -2.60 -2.83
C ASP A 30 -4.23 -1.60 -3.66
N SER A 31 -4.75 -1.14 -4.81
CA SER A 31 -4.12 -0.18 -5.71
C SER A 31 -3.92 1.23 -5.11
N GLY A 32 -4.37 1.48 -3.87
CA GLY A 32 -3.94 2.64 -3.09
C GLY A 32 -2.43 2.67 -2.86
N PHE A 33 -1.77 1.50 -2.91
CA PHE A 33 -0.32 1.36 -2.82
C PHE A 33 0.41 2.14 -3.90
N ASP A 34 -0.03 2.01 -5.16
CA ASP A 34 0.63 2.67 -6.28
C ASP A 34 0.67 4.18 -6.08
N TRP A 35 -0.43 4.78 -5.63
CA TRP A 35 -0.51 6.22 -5.37
C TRP A 35 0.39 6.65 -4.21
N ALA A 36 0.39 5.90 -3.11
CA ALA A 36 1.26 6.20 -1.98
C ALA A 36 2.75 6.10 -2.37
N TYR A 37 3.11 5.05 -3.13
CA TYR A 37 4.47 4.85 -3.63
C TYR A 37 4.90 5.97 -4.59
N GLU A 38 4.02 6.36 -5.53
CA GLU A 38 4.26 7.48 -6.47
C GLU A 38 4.54 8.81 -5.77
N ASN A 39 3.96 9.03 -4.60
CA ASN A 39 4.10 10.26 -3.83
C ASN A 39 5.06 10.13 -2.64
N SER A 40 5.82 9.03 -2.57
CA SER A 40 6.76 8.75 -1.47
C SER A 40 6.11 8.89 -0.09
N LEU A 41 4.85 8.47 0.04
CA LEU A 41 4.11 8.55 1.27
C LEU A 41 4.50 7.42 2.22
N GLU A 42 4.79 7.77 3.47
CA GLU A 42 5.00 6.77 4.52
C GLU A 42 3.68 6.14 4.96
N PHE A 43 3.68 4.82 5.12
CA PHE A 43 2.53 4.06 5.60
C PHE A 43 2.97 2.99 6.59
N ASN A 44 2.07 2.67 7.51
CA ASN A 44 2.31 1.69 8.57
C ASN A 44 1.98 0.28 8.08
N ILE A 45 0.93 0.15 7.28
CA ILE A 45 0.43 -1.15 6.89
C ILE A 45 -0.21 -1.15 5.50
N ILE A 46 -0.11 -2.29 4.84
CA ILE A 46 -0.76 -2.59 3.57
C ILE A 46 -1.69 -3.79 3.77
N VAL A 47 -2.91 -3.70 3.27
CA VAL A 47 -3.99 -4.70 3.38
C VAL A 47 -4.58 -4.97 1.99
N GLY A 48 -4.90 -6.22 1.68
CA GLY A 48 -5.55 -6.59 0.41
C GLY A 48 -4.86 -7.75 -0.30
N ASP A 49 -5.41 -8.12 -1.46
CA ASP A 49 -4.89 -9.21 -2.29
C ASP A 49 -3.75 -8.78 -3.22
N MET A 50 -3.65 -7.47 -3.47
CA MET A 50 -2.66 -6.83 -4.33
C MET A 50 -2.78 -7.20 -5.82
N ASP A 51 -3.86 -7.86 -6.24
CA ASP A 51 -4.05 -8.28 -7.64
C ASP A 51 -4.20 -7.07 -8.57
N SER A 52 -4.66 -5.94 -8.03
CA SER A 52 -4.83 -4.68 -8.75
C SER A 52 -3.61 -3.75 -8.71
N VAL A 53 -2.53 -4.14 -8.03
CA VAL A 53 -1.36 -3.28 -7.81
C VAL A 53 -0.38 -3.39 -8.98
N LYS A 54 -0.08 -2.26 -9.62
CA LYS A 54 0.83 -2.25 -10.78
C LYS A 54 2.30 -2.34 -10.37
N LYS A 55 2.64 -1.80 -9.20
CA LYS A 55 4.02 -1.75 -8.69
C LYS A 55 4.37 -2.90 -7.76
N LEU A 56 3.81 -4.10 -7.99
CA LEU A 56 4.07 -5.31 -7.21
C LEU A 56 5.55 -5.63 -7.01
N LYS A 57 6.41 -5.35 -8.00
CA LYS A 57 7.86 -5.58 -7.90
C LYS A 57 8.53 -4.76 -6.81
N GLU A 58 7.98 -3.59 -6.50
CA GLU A 58 8.49 -2.68 -5.48
C GLU A 58 8.23 -3.19 -4.06
N PHE A 59 7.38 -4.21 -3.90
CA PHE A 59 7.05 -4.80 -2.60
C PHE A 59 8.26 -5.44 -1.93
N ASN A 60 9.22 -5.92 -2.73
CA ASN A 60 10.45 -6.50 -2.21
C ASN A 60 11.29 -5.50 -1.38
N SER A 61 11.09 -4.20 -1.60
CA SER A 61 11.77 -3.13 -0.85
C SER A 61 11.10 -2.79 0.48
N ILE A 62 9.87 -3.28 0.72
CA ILE A 62 9.06 -2.93 1.88
C ILE A 62 9.27 -3.97 2.98
N ASP A 63 9.33 -3.50 4.23
CA ASP A 63 9.35 -4.40 5.38
C ASP A 63 8.12 -5.31 5.38
N LYS A 64 8.36 -6.62 5.28
CA LYS A 64 7.32 -7.64 5.23
C LYS A 64 6.41 -7.62 6.47
N LYS A 65 6.85 -7.07 7.59
CA LYS A 65 6.01 -6.89 8.80
C LYS A 65 4.86 -5.91 8.60
N ARG A 66 4.93 -5.05 7.57
CA ARG A 66 3.87 -4.09 7.22
C ARG A 66 2.76 -4.71 6.39
N PHE A 67 2.81 -6.02 6.12
CA PHE A 67 1.77 -6.71 5.37
C PHE A 67 0.78 -7.40 6.30
N LEU A 68 -0.46 -6.92 6.28
CA LEU A 68 -1.61 -7.66 6.78
C LEU A 68 -2.34 -8.23 5.56
N SER A 69 -1.83 -9.33 5.00
CA SER A 69 -2.49 -10.01 3.89
C SER A 69 -2.92 -11.43 4.30
N TYR A 70 -4.14 -11.79 3.92
CA TYR A 70 -4.58 -13.19 3.80
C TYR A 70 -3.78 -13.96 2.72
N LEU A 71 -2.96 -13.25 1.91
CA LEU A 71 -2.35 -13.71 0.67
C LEU A 71 -0.82 -13.77 0.66
N TRP A 72 -0.14 -13.46 1.78
CA TRP A 72 1.32 -13.64 1.86
C TRP A 72 1.74 -15.07 1.47
N ILE A 73 0.86 -16.04 1.74
CA ILE A 73 0.99 -17.46 1.37
C ILE A 73 1.00 -17.66 -0.16
N ARG A 74 0.19 -16.95 -0.95
CA ARG A 74 0.17 -17.13 -2.43
C ARG A 74 1.26 -16.33 -3.14
N MET A 75 1.64 -15.16 -2.62
CA MET A 75 2.73 -14.38 -3.22
C MET A 75 4.09 -15.09 -3.12
N ILE A 76 4.34 -15.82 -2.02
CA ILE A 76 5.52 -16.69 -1.88
C ILE A 76 5.49 -17.82 -2.92
N GLN A 77 4.34 -18.41 -3.21
CA GLN A 77 4.24 -19.46 -4.23
C GLN A 77 4.60 -18.96 -5.63
N ILE A 78 4.20 -17.74 -5.99
CA ILE A 78 4.50 -17.18 -7.32
C ILE A 78 5.99 -16.82 -7.45
N LEU A 79 6.62 -16.29 -6.39
CA LEU A 79 8.03 -15.91 -6.38
C LEU A 79 9.01 -17.10 -6.32
N TYR A 80 8.57 -18.28 -5.91
CA TYR A 80 9.39 -19.51 -5.89
C TYR A 80 9.18 -20.42 -7.12
N LEU A 81 8.30 -20.04 -8.04
CA LEU A 81 8.00 -20.80 -9.26
C LEU A 81 8.66 -20.21 -10.53
N HIS A 82 9.47 -19.16 -10.39
CA HIS A 82 10.27 -18.53 -11.45
C HIS A 82 11.67 -18.20 -10.92
#